data_AF-A0A7E4ZRF7-F1
#
_entry.id   AF-A0A7E4ZRF7-F1
#
_cell.length_a   1.000
_cell.length_b   1.000
_cell.length_c   1.000
_cell.angle_alpha   90.00
_cell.angle_beta   90.00
_cell.angle_gamma   90.00
#
_symmetry.space_group_name_H-M   'P 1'
#
loop_
_entity.id
_entity.type
_entity.pdbx_description
1 polymer ?
#
loop_
_entity_poly.entity_id
_entity_poly.type
_entity_poly.pdbx_seq_one_letter_code
_entity_poly.pdbx_strand_id
1 'polypeptide(L)'
;MSSFYPALITLLVATTVSTLAFDLGPHCAENEDLDECPGLNEPTCEMPIKEKGDGTCLMILKCACKKNFYRHSEKCVSASVCAGVVKDFEKRLAGATV
;
A
#
# COMPACT_ATOMS: atom_id res chain seq x y z
N MET A 1 15.84 -51.37 -23.93
CA MET A 1 14.84 -50.94 -22.94
C MET A 1 15.59 -50.80 -21.62
N SER A 2 16.17 -49.63 -21.35
CA SER A 2 15.60 -48.59 -20.49
C SER A 2 15.98 -48.82 -19.02
N SER A 3 17.18 -48.36 -18.63
CA SER A 3 17.56 -48.23 -17.22
C SER A 3 17.48 -46.74 -16.88
N PHE A 4 16.41 -46.37 -16.18
CA PHE A 4 16.09 -45.00 -15.84
C PHE A 4 16.76 -44.59 -14.52
N TYR A 5 17.41 -43.42 -14.60
CA TYR A 5 18.04 -42.61 -13.55
C TYR A 5 17.35 -42.66 -12.16
N PRO A 6 18.02 -43.13 -11.09
CA PRO A 6 17.50 -42.98 -9.73
C PRO A 6 17.94 -41.69 -9.02
N ALA A 7 18.69 -40.78 -9.66
CA ALA A 7 19.30 -39.63 -8.98
C ALA A 7 18.53 -38.29 -9.10
N LEU A 8 17.47 -38.21 -9.92
CA LEU A 8 16.78 -36.95 -10.20
C LEU A 8 15.54 -36.68 -9.34
N ILE A 9 15.08 -37.67 -8.57
CA ILE A 9 13.82 -37.55 -7.81
C ILE A 9 14.05 -36.96 -6.40
N THR A 10 15.25 -37.04 -5.85
CA THR A 10 15.53 -36.57 -4.49
C THR A 10 15.68 -35.04 -4.37
N LEU A 11 15.74 -34.31 -5.49
CA LEU A 11 15.93 -32.84 -5.47
C LEU A 11 14.62 -32.04 -5.39
N LEU A 12 13.47 -32.66 -5.63
CA LEU A 12 12.18 -31.95 -5.74
C LEU A 12 11.44 -31.77 -4.41
N VAL A 13 11.85 -32.46 -3.34
CA VAL A 13 11.13 -32.41 -2.05
C VAL A 13 11.69 -31.34 -1.10
N ALA A 14 12.92 -30.86 -1.32
CA ALA A 14 13.55 -29.88 -0.43
C ALA A 14 13.23 -28.41 -0.75
N THR A 15 12.61 -28.11 -1.89
CA THR A 15 12.37 -26.72 -2.33
C THR A 15 10.96 -26.20 -2.05
N THR A 16 10.05 -27.02 -1.52
CA THR A 16 8.65 -26.60 -1.27
C THR A 16 8.39 -26.04 0.13
N VAL A 17 9.37 -26.06 1.04
CA VAL A 17 9.16 -25.66 2.44
C VAL A 17 9.51 -24.19 2.72
N SER A 18 10.10 -23.46 1.76
CA SER A 18 10.76 -22.17 2.04
C SER A 18 9.92 -20.89 1.91
N THR A 19 8.59 -20.92 1.78
CA THR A 19 7.83 -19.67 1.53
C THR A 19 6.67 -19.37 2.47
N LEU A 20 6.45 -20.14 3.52
CA LEU A 20 5.56 -19.69 4.61
C LEU A 20 6.36 -18.84 5.60
N ALA A 21 6.98 -17.78 5.09
CA ALA A 21 7.38 -16.65 5.91
C ALA A 21 6.09 -16.01 6.42
N PHE A 22 5.65 -16.50 7.56
CA PHE A 22 4.50 -16.05 8.31
C PHE A 22 4.86 -14.69 8.89
N ASP A 23 4.68 -13.67 8.06
CA ASP A 23 4.91 -12.27 8.42
C ASP A 23 3.75 -11.85 9.33
N LEU A 24 4.02 -11.92 10.64
CA LEU A 24 3.08 -11.67 11.73
C LEU A 24 3.00 -10.19 12.12
N GLY A 25 3.61 -9.30 11.34
CA GLY A 25 3.40 -7.87 11.45
C GLY A 25 2.04 -7.47 10.88
N PRO A 26 1.43 -6.37 11.34
CA PRO A 26 0.33 -5.76 10.60
C PRO A 26 0.79 -5.48 9.17
N HIS A 27 0.30 -6.29 8.23
CA HIS A 27 0.57 -6.14 6.82
C HIS A 27 -0.13 -4.88 6.32
N CYS A 28 0.66 -3.86 6.05
CA CYS A 28 0.18 -2.68 5.37
C CYS A 28 -0.02 -2.96 3.88
N ALA A 29 -0.98 -2.28 3.27
CA ALA A 29 -1.25 -2.41 1.86
C ALA A 29 -0.10 -1.84 1.02
N GLU A 30 -0.19 -2.01 -0.30
CA GLU A 30 0.77 -1.41 -1.21
C GLU A 30 0.82 0.12 -1.00
N ASN A 31 2.04 0.67 -0.95
CA ASN A 31 2.32 2.09 -0.72
C ASN A 31 1.93 2.61 0.66
N GLU A 32 1.80 1.71 1.63
CA GLU A 32 1.73 2.01 3.05
C GLU A 32 2.97 1.51 3.79
N ASP A 33 3.28 2.12 4.93
CA ASP A 33 4.25 1.66 5.92
C ASP A 33 3.63 1.76 7.32
N LEU A 34 4.16 0.97 8.25
CA LEU A 34 3.82 1.07 9.66
C LEU A 34 4.30 2.42 10.22
N ASP A 35 3.36 3.24 10.65
CA ASP A 35 3.60 4.48 11.36
C ASP A 35 3.30 4.24 12.85
N GLU A 36 4.27 4.54 13.70
CA GLU A 36 4.13 4.50 15.16
C GLU A 36 3.30 5.69 15.69
N CYS A 37 3.10 6.69 14.82
CA CYS A 37 2.35 7.90 15.07
C CYS A 37 1.34 8.19 13.94
N PRO A 38 0.33 7.33 13.75
CA PRO A 38 -0.67 7.48 12.70
C PRO A 38 -1.68 8.54 13.11
N GLY A 39 -1.24 9.78 13.00
CA GLY A 39 -1.90 11.00 13.40
C GLY A 39 -0.82 12.06 13.40
N LEU A 40 -0.77 12.99 12.46
CA LEU A 40 -1.89 13.86 12.14
C LEU A 40 -1.85 14.31 10.68
N ASN A 41 -2.94 14.08 9.95
CA ASN A 41 -3.12 14.50 8.56
C ASN A 41 -2.22 13.77 7.58
N GLU A 42 -2.40 12.45 7.46
CA GLU A 42 -1.94 11.75 6.26
C GLU A 42 -2.42 12.52 5.01
N PRO A 43 -1.51 12.85 4.08
CA PRO A 43 -1.86 13.69 2.94
C PRO A 43 -2.89 12.96 2.09
N THR A 44 -3.95 13.64 1.67
CA THR A 44 -4.96 13.10 0.76
C THR A 44 -4.78 13.68 -0.64
N CYS A 45 -5.47 13.14 -1.65
CA CYS A 45 -5.45 13.77 -2.97
C CYS A 45 -6.07 15.18 -2.96
N GLU A 46 -7.04 15.43 -2.08
CA GLU A 46 -7.71 16.72 -1.91
C GLU A 46 -6.88 17.69 -1.06
N MET A 47 -6.07 17.16 -0.13
CA MET A 47 -5.18 17.92 0.75
C MET A 47 -3.77 17.29 0.75
N PRO A 48 -2.94 17.61 -0.25
CA PRO A 48 -1.64 16.96 -0.44
C PRO A 48 -0.57 17.39 0.58
N ILE A 49 -0.84 18.45 1.36
CA ILE A 49 0.10 18.94 2.36
C ILE A 49 -0.26 18.31 3.70
N LYS A 50 0.71 17.59 4.29
CA LYS A 50 0.63 17.11 5.68
C LYS A 50 0.57 18.34 6.59
N GLU A 51 -0.62 18.82 6.92
CA GLU A 51 -0.74 19.86 7.93
C GLU A 51 -0.19 19.29 9.23
N LYS A 52 0.75 19.99 9.85
CA LYS A 52 1.38 19.56 11.10
C LYS A 52 0.31 19.66 12.18
N GLY A 53 -0.47 18.59 12.35
CA GLY A 53 -1.56 18.62 13.30
C GLY A 53 -1.03 18.83 14.70
N ASP A 54 -1.79 19.60 15.45
CA ASP A 54 -1.61 20.03 16.82
C ASP A 54 -2.00 18.96 17.85
N GLY A 55 -2.40 17.78 17.39
CA GLY A 55 -2.87 16.69 18.24
C GLY A 55 -1.76 15.81 18.80
N THR A 56 -2.16 15.03 19.81
CA THR A 56 -1.27 14.10 20.51
C THR A 56 -1.06 12.85 19.67
N CYS A 57 0.20 12.46 19.49
CA CYS A 57 0.56 11.17 18.94
C CYS A 57 0.00 10.05 19.84
N LEU A 58 -1.10 9.44 19.44
CA LEU A 58 -1.59 8.22 20.06
C LEU A 58 -0.63 7.13 19.59
N MET A 59 0.35 6.75 20.42
CA MET A 59 1.39 5.73 20.18
C MET A 59 0.77 4.36 19.83
N ILE A 60 0.16 4.27 18.66
CA ILE A 60 -0.62 3.13 18.15
C ILE A 60 -0.01 2.83 16.80
N LEU A 61 0.50 1.64 16.58
CA LEU A 61 0.98 1.23 15.26
C LEU A 61 -0.21 1.13 14.29
N LYS A 62 -0.22 1.92 13.21
CA LYS A 62 -1.15 1.73 12.08
C LYS A 62 -0.44 1.96 10.76
N CYS A 63 -1.05 1.48 9.70
CA CYS A 63 -0.59 1.71 8.34
C CYS A 63 -0.90 3.13 7.90
N ALA A 64 0.11 3.82 7.38
CA ALA A 64 0.00 5.14 6.77
C ALA A 64 0.74 5.16 5.44
N CYS A 65 0.37 6.09 4.56
CA CYS A 65 0.92 6.24 3.23
C CYS A 65 2.39 6.57 3.33
N LYS A 66 3.17 5.90 2.49
CA LYS A 66 4.59 6.19 2.33
C LYS A 66 4.77 7.64 1.88
N LYS A 67 5.99 8.14 2.04
CA LYS A 67 6.37 9.46 1.55
C LYS A 67 6.05 9.61 0.05
N ASN A 68 5.41 10.73 -0.31
CA ASN A 68 4.94 11.06 -1.66
C ASN A 68 3.75 10.23 -2.19
N PHE A 69 3.08 9.46 -1.32
CA PHE A 69 1.80 8.86 -1.60
C PHE A 69 0.71 9.57 -0.81
N TYR A 70 -0.51 9.52 -1.35
CA TYR A 70 -1.65 10.28 -0.89
C TYR A 70 -2.84 9.35 -0.72
N ARG A 71 -3.57 9.51 0.38
CA ARG A 71 -4.76 8.71 0.67
C ARG A 71 -5.89 9.11 -0.28
N HIS A 72 -6.48 8.11 -0.94
CA HIS A 72 -7.70 8.25 -1.71
C HIS A 72 -8.49 6.93 -1.69
N SER A 73 -9.73 6.99 -1.21
CA SER A 73 -10.65 5.83 -1.16
C SER A 73 -9.99 4.56 -0.60
N GLU A 74 -9.43 4.65 0.61
CA GLU A 74 -8.69 3.59 1.33
C GLU A 74 -7.32 3.18 0.76
N LYS A 75 -6.87 3.77 -0.36
CA LYS A 75 -5.56 3.42 -0.97
C LYS A 75 -4.59 4.58 -0.94
N CYS A 76 -3.31 4.26 -0.86
CA CYS A 76 -2.23 5.21 -1.04
C CYS A 76 -1.81 5.24 -2.51
N VAL A 77 -2.04 6.38 -3.18
CA VAL A 77 -1.80 6.55 -4.60
C VAL A 77 -0.74 7.63 -4.85
N SER A 78 -0.07 7.57 -6.01
CA SER A 78 0.94 8.57 -6.36
C SER A 78 0.31 9.93 -6.69
N ALA A 79 1.11 11.00 -6.65
CA ALA A 79 0.70 12.33 -7.06
C ALA A 79 0.08 12.36 -8.48
N SER A 80 0.62 11.55 -9.41
CA SER A 80 0.10 11.44 -10.77
C SER A 80 -1.32 10.87 -10.83
N VAL A 81 -1.64 9.91 -9.97
CA VAL A 81 -3.00 9.35 -9.86
C VAL A 81 -3.93 10.38 -9.24
N CYS A 82 -3.51 11.09 -8.19
CA CYS A 82 -4.30 12.20 -7.62
C CYS A 82 -4.61 13.29 -8.65
N ALA A 83 -3.65 13.67 -9.48
CA ALA A 83 -3.86 14.67 -10.53
C ALA A 83 -4.90 14.21 -11.56
N GLY A 84 -5.05 12.91 -11.79
CA GLY A 84 -6.15 12.35 -12.58
C GLY A 84 -7.50 12.46 -11.87
N VAL A 85 -7.55 12.08 -10.60
CA VAL A 85 -8.76 12.15 -9.77
C VAL A 85 -9.32 13.58 -9.71
N VAL A 86 -8.48 14.58 -9.46
CA VAL A 86 -8.92 15.99 -9.40
C VAL A 86 -9.50 16.46 -10.73
N LYS A 87 -8.87 16.09 -11.85
CA LYS A 87 -9.37 16.42 -13.20
C LYS A 87 -10.69 15.73 -13.52
N ASP A 88 -10.87 14.50 -13.07
CA ASP A 88 -12.14 13.78 -13.23
C ASP A 88 -13.28 14.43 -12.43
N PHE A 89 -12.98 14.99 -11.25
CA PHE A 89 -13.94 15.80 -10.48
C PHE A 89 -14.32 17.08 -11.21
N GLU A 90 -13.35 17.87 -11.69
CA GLU A 90 -13.63 19.10 -12.45
C GLU A 90 -14.47 18.83 -13.70
N LYS A 91 -14.19 17.74 -14.42
CA LYS A 91 -14.94 17.35 -15.61
C LYS A 91 -16.39 16.96 -15.29
N ARG A 92 -16.63 16.30 -14.15
CA ARG A 92 -17.99 15.97 -13.69
C ARG A 92 -18.75 17.21 -13.23
N LEU A 93 -18.09 18.17 -12.61
CA LEU A 93 -18.67 19.47 -12.24
C LEU A 93 -19.01 20.31 -13.48
N ALA A 94 -18.12 20.35 -14.48
CA ALA A 94 -18.35 21.07 -15.72
C ALA A 94 -19.40 20.41 -16.64
N GLY A 95 -19.62 19.10 -16.51
CA GLY A 95 -20.64 18.36 -17.24
C GLY A 95 -22.02 18.35 -16.56
N ALA A 96 -22.14 18.88 -15.34
CA ALA A 96 -23.38 18.99 -14.60
C ALA A 96 -24.07 20.35 -14.86
N THR A 97 -24.33 20.68 -16.12
CA THR A 97 -25.31 21.73 -16.46
C THR A 97 -26.71 21.13 -16.42
N VAL A 98 -27.50 21.53 -15.43
CA VAL A 98 -28.97 21.35 -15.36
C VAL A 98 -29.63 22.29 -16.36
#